data_AF-A0A2E1XEF9-F1
#
_entry.id   AF-A0A2E1XEF9-F1
#
_cell.length_a   1.000
_cell.length_b   1.000
_cell.length_c   1.000
_cell.angle_alpha   90.00
_cell.angle_beta   90.00
_cell.angle_gamma   90.00
#
_symmetry.space_group_name_H-M   'P 1'
#
loop_
_entity.id
_entity.type
_entity.pdbx_description
1 polymer ?
#
loop_
_entity_poly.entity_id
_entity_poly.type
_entity_poly.pdbx_seq_one_letter_code
_entity_poly.pdbx_strand_id
1 'polypeptide(L)'
;MAKLPTLTERLNALRDCADAYGADIARWPAARREAFFDLLDTDEAALILDEARGLDGFLNAATAPRMSEDLTNRIMAGYAAPKQQAGLFDFLRGLAPVVRLAPAGVLAGLGALGIASGLMSASAQDPLTPEYEALAYVDDLSPVAIDEDGGLEWDAE
;
A
#
# COMPACT_ATOMS: atom_id res chain seq x y z
N MET A 1 -30.16 17.93 -10.20
CA MET A 1 -30.63 16.87 -9.28
C MET A 1 -30.00 15.56 -9.76
N ALA A 2 -29.09 14.98 -8.97
CA ALA A 2 -28.54 13.67 -9.29
C ALA A 2 -29.64 12.61 -9.09
N LYS A 3 -29.83 11.72 -10.06
CA LYS A 3 -30.77 10.60 -9.94
C LYS A 3 -30.20 9.63 -8.91
N LEU A 4 -30.97 9.30 -7.87
CA LEU A 4 -30.58 8.25 -6.93
C LEU A 4 -30.54 6.91 -7.68
N PRO A 5 -29.50 6.10 -7.47
CA PRO A 5 -29.41 4.79 -8.11
C PRO A 5 -30.55 3.90 -7.65
N THR A 6 -31.08 3.11 -8.58
CA THR A 6 -32.12 2.12 -8.31
C THR A 6 -31.57 0.96 -7.47
N LEU A 7 -32.44 0.23 -6.78
CA LEU A 7 -32.03 -0.95 -5.99
C LEU A 7 -31.25 -1.97 -6.84
N THR A 8 -31.71 -2.21 -8.08
CA THR A 8 -31.05 -3.13 -9.01
C THR A 8 -29.64 -2.66 -9.40
N GLU A 9 -29.46 -1.36 -9.66
CA GLU A 9 -28.14 -0.80 -9.94
C GLU A 9 -27.21 -0.94 -8.73
N ARG A 10 -27.72 -0.76 -7.51
CA ARG A 10 -26.96 -0.96 -6.27
C ARG A 10 -26.57 -2.43 -6.06
N LEU A 11 -27.47 -3.38 -6.32
CA LEU A 11 -27.19 -4.82 -6.23
C LEU A 11 -26.16 -5.26 -7.29
N ASN A 12 -26.22 -4.71 -8.51
CA ASN A 12 -25.20 -4.97 -9.52
C ASN A 12 -23.84 -4.41 -9.08
N ALA A 13 -23.80 -3.19 -8.54
CA ALA A 13 -22.57 -2.61 -8.02
C ALA A 13 -22.00 -3.37 -6.81
N LEU A 14 -22.87 -4.01 -6.01
CA LEU A 14 -22.47 -4.93 -4.94
C LEU A 14 -21.82 -6.19 -5.52
N ARG A 15 -22.42 -6.77 -6.57
CA ARG A 15 -21.86 -7.93 -7.28
C ARG A 15 -20.48 -7.61 -7.86
N ASP A 16 -20.35 -6.49 -8.57
CA ASP A 16 -19.06 -6.04 -9.09
C ASP A 16 -17.99 -5.86 -7.98
N CYS A 17 -18.43 -5.41 -6.79
CA CYS A 17 -17.55 -5.27 -5.63
C CYS A 17 -17.13 -6.63 -5.06
N ALA A 18 -18.06 -7.58 -4.95
CA ALA A 18 -17.77 -8.94 -4.51
C ALA A 18 -16.86 -9.68 -5.50
N ASP A 19 -17.05 -9.48 -6.81
CA ASP A 19 -16.19 -10.06 -7.85
C ASP A 19 -14.76 -9.52 -7.80
N ALA A 20 -14.59 -8.23 -7.45
CA ALA A 20 -13.28 -7.58 -7.39
C ALA A 20 -12.49 -7.88 -6.11
N TYR A 21 -13.17 -7.98 -4.96
CA TYR A 21 -12.53 -8.07 -3.64
C TYR A 21 -12.82 -9.37 -2.89
N GLY A 22 -13.69 -10.23 -3.42
CA GLY A 22 -14.16 -11.45 -2.77
C GLY A 22 -15.32 -11.20 -1.80
N ALA A 23 -15.79 -12.29 -1.17
CA ALA A 23 -16.90 -12.27 -0.23
C ALA A 23 -16.54 -11.72 1.17
N ASP A 24 -15.26 -11.49 1.44
CA ASP A 24 -14.78 -10.95 2.71
C ASP A 24 -14.88 -9.42 2.73
N ILE A 25 -15.92 -8.91 3.40
CA ILE A 25 -16.21 -7.48 3.51
C ILE A 25 -15.05 -6.72 4.16
N ALA A 26 -14.25 -7.35 5.04
CA ALA A 26 -13.13 -6.69 5.69
C ALA A 26 -12.03 -6.28 4.70
N ARG A 27 -11.92 -6.96 3.56
CA ARG A 27 -10.96 -6.65 2.47
C ARG A 27 -11.41 -5.50 1.59
N TRP A 28 -12.68 -5.09 1.69
CA TRP A 28 -13.23 -4.06 0.82
C TRP A 28 -12.70 -2.68 1.22
N PRO A 29 -12.48 -1.77 0.23
CA PRO A 29 -12.17 -0.38 0.51
C PRO A 29 -13.22 0.27 1.42
N ALA A 30 -12.80 1.15 2.33
CA ALA A 30 -13.68 1.77 3.33
C ALA A 30 -14.91 2.45 2.70
N ALA A 31 -14.70 3.19 1.60
CA ALA A 31 -15.78 3.84 0.86
C ALA A 31 -16.82 2.86 0.30
N ARG A 32 -16.41 1.64 -0.08
CA ARG A 32 -17.32 0.59 -0.57
C ARG A 32 -18.07 -0.09 0.56
N ARG A 33 -17.40 -0.37 1.69
CA ARG A 33 -18.05 -0.89 2.89
C ARG A 33 -19.17 0.04 3.37
N GLU A 34 -18.90 1.33 3.43
CA GLU A 34 -19.89 2.33 3.83
C GLU A 34 -21.06 2.44 2.83
N ALA A 35 -20.76 2.45 1.53
CA ALA A 35 -21.79 2.61 0.48
C ALA A 35 -22.81 1.47 0.40
N PHE A 36 -22.46 0.29 0.90
CA PHE A 36 -23.32 -0.90 0.89
C PHE A 36 -23.74 -1.36 2.28
N PHE A 37 -23.35 -0.65 3.34
CA PHE A 37 -23.62 -1.07 4.72
C PHE A 37 -25.10 -1.36 4.99
N ASP A 38 -25.99 -0.55 4.43
CA ASP A 38 -27.45 -0.71 4.52
C ASP A 38 -28.00 -1.88 3.69
N LEU A 39 -27.30 -2.29 2.64
CA LEU A 39 -27.72 -3.36 1.73
C LEU A 39 -27.22 -4.74 2.18
N LEU A 40 -26.15 -4.79 2.97
CA LEU A 40 -25.53 -6.06 3.41
C LEU A 40 -26.45 -6.93 4.27
N ASP A 41 -27.45 -6.34 4.94
CA ASP A 41 -28.42 -7.05 5.77
C ASP A 41 -29.60 -7.64 4.96
N THR A 42 -29.63 -7.50 3.63
CA THR A 42 -30.71 -8.06 2.81
C THR A 42 -30.42 -9.47 2.32
N ASP A 43 -31.48 -10.26 2.10
CA ASP A 43 -31.38 -11.62 1.58
C ASP A 43 -30.70 -11.66 0.20
N GLU A 44 -30.95 -10.66 -0.65
CA GLU A 44 -30.32 -10.57 -1.97
C GLU A 44 -28.81 -10.34 -1.89
N ALA A 45 -28.35 -9.52 -0.95
CA ALA A 45 -26.92 -9.31 -0.72
C ALA A 45 -26.26 -10.59 -0.17
N ALA A 46 -26.95 -11.30 0.72
CA ALA A 46 -26.47 -12.58 1.25
C ALA A 46 -26.27 -13.61 0.14
N LEU A 47 -27.19 -13.71 -0.83
CA LEU A 47 -27.06 -14.61 -1.98
C LEU A 47 -25.86 -14.26 -2.86
N ILE A 48 -25.62 -12.97 -3.13
CA ILE A 48 -24.46 -12.51 -3.91
C ILE A 48 -23.15 -12.86 -3.20
N LEU A 49 -23.07 -12.62 -1.90
CA LEU A 49 -21.87 -12.91 -1.12
C LEU A 49 -21.61 -14.41 -0.94
N ASP A 50 -22.66 -15.24 -0.92
CA ASP A 50 -22.51 -16.69 -0.83
C ASP A 50 -21.95 -17.28 -2.13
N GLU A 51 -22.42 -16.78 -3.29
CA GLU A 51 -21.86 -17.12 -4.60
C GLU A 51 -20.35 -16.79 -4.66
N ALA A 52 -19.98 -15.57 -4.25
CA ALA A 52 -18.58 -15.15 -4.20
C ALA A 52 -17.76 -16.00 -3.21
N ARG A 53 -18.33 -16.38 -2.05
CA ARG A 53 -17.63 -17.22 -1.05
C ARG A 53 -17.37 -18.63 -1.58
N GLY A 54 -18.29 -19.18 -2.38
CA GLY A 54 -18.09 -20.44 -3.07
C GLY A 54 -16.92 -20.39 -4.04
N LEU A 55 -16.82 -19.31 -4.83
CA LEU A 55 -15.70 -19.08 -5.75
C LEU A 55 -14.38 -18.90 -4.99
N ASP A 56 -14.36 -18.06 -3.95
CA ASP A 56 -13.18 -17.85 -3.12
C ASP A 56 -12.70 -19.17 -2.47
N GLY A 57 -13.63 -20.00 -2.00
CA GLY A 57 -13.34 -21.32 -1.47
C GLY A 57 -12.69 -22.25 -2.51
N PHE A 58 -13.22 -22.25 -3.74
CA PHE A 58 -12.65 -23.02 -4.85
C PHE A 58 -11.23 -22.55 -5.20
N LEU A 59 -11.01 -21.23 -5.25
CA LEU A 59 -9.71 -20.65 -5.56
C LEU A 59 -8.69 -20.92 -4.44
N ASN A 60 -9.09 -20.83 -3.17
CA ASN A 60 -8.22 -21.13 -2.03
C ASN A 60 -7.88 -22.62 -1.92
N ALA A 61 -8.73 -23.51 -2.42
CA ALA A 61 -8.45 -24.94 -2.48
C ALA A 61 -7.43 -25.30 -3.57
N ALA A 62 -7.21 -24.42 -4.55
CA ALA A 62 -6.19 -24.62 -5.56
C ALA A 62 -4.80 -24.50 -4.90
N THR A 63 -4.02 -25.57 -4.94
CA THR A 63 -2.64 -25.56 -4.42
C THR A 63 -1.81 -24.55 -5.20
N ALA A 64 -1.30 -23.53 -4.50
CA ALA A 64 -0.35 -22.60 -5.10
C ALA A 64 0.89 -23.39 -5.59
N PRO A 65 1.33 -23.23 -6.84
CA PRO A 65 2.53 -23.91 -7.31
C PRO A 65 3.73 -23.49 -6.47
N ARG A 66 4.47 -24.47 -5.95
CA ARG A 66 5.71 -24.22 -5.20
C ARG A 66 6.68 -23.46 -6.10
N MET A 67 7.07 -22.26 -5.70
CA MET A 67 8.06 -21.46 -6.43
C MET A 67 9.39 -22.24 -6.48
N SER A 68 9.96 -22.43 -7.66
CA SER A 68 11.24 -23.15 -7.78
C SER A 68 12.38 -22.28 -7.28
N GLU A 69 13.34 -22.89 -6.59
CA GLU A 69 14.54 -22.19 -6.09
C GLU A 69 15.33 -21.54 -7.24
N ASP A 70 15.34 -22.16 -8.42
CA ASP A 70 15.94 -21.59 -9.63
C ASP A 70 15.28 -20.27 -10.06
N LEU A 71 13.94 -20.18 -10.00
CA LEU A 71 13.22 -18.95 -10.33
C LEU A 71 13.53 -17.84 -9.32
N THR A 72 13.54 -18.18 -8.03
CA THR A 72 13.93 -17.25 -6.96
C THR A 72 15.35 -16.72 -7.18
N ASN A 73 16.31 -17.60 -7.45
CA ASN A 73 17.70 -17.22 -7.69
C ASN A 73 17.84 -16.32 -8.93
N ARG A 74 17.07 -16.56 -10.00
CA ARG A 74 17.07 -15.70 -11.19
C ARG A 74 16.47 -14.32 -10.93
N ILE A 75 15.39 -14.23 -10.15
CA ILE A 75 14.80 -12.95 -9.75
C ILE A 75 15.81 -12.16 -8.91
N MET A 76 16.42 -12.81 -7.92
CA MET A 76 17.41 -12.17 -7.03
C MET A 76 18.68 -11.75 -7.79
N ALA A 77 19.14 -12.55 -8.75
CA ALA A 77 20.29 -12.19 -9.59
C ALA A 77 20.02 -10.97 -10.48
N GLY A 78 18.76 -10.70 -10.84
CA GLY A 78 18.34 -9.51 -11.58
C GLY A 78 17.91 -8.34 -10.70
N TYR A 79 17.80 -8.55 -9.39
CA TYR A 79 17.39 -7.52 -8.44
C TYR A 79 18.57 -6.58 -8.15
N ALA A 80 18.57 -5.42 -8.79
CA ALA A 80 19.41 -4.31 -8.37
C ALA A 80 18.70 -3.60 -7.22
N ALA A 81 19.26 -3.67 -6.01
CA ALA A 81 18.76 -2.90 -4.89
C ALA A 81 18.61 -1.42 -5.29
N PRO A 82 17.51 -0.74 -4.91
CA PRO A 82 17.35 0.67 -5.20
C PRO A 82 18.55 1.42 -4.65
N LYS A 83 19.27 2.14 -5.53
CA LYS A 83 20.37 3.00 -5.08
C LYS A 83 19.80 3.93 -4.02
N GLN A 84 20.31 3.84 -2.79
CA GLN A 84 19.99 4.77 -1.73
C GLN A 84 20.09 6.18 -2.32
N GLN A 85 18.95 6.87 -2.39
CA GLN A 85 18.93 8.25 -2.88
C GLN A 85 19.86 9.03 -1.95
N ALA A 86 20.92 9.62 -2.52
CA ALA A 86 21.81 10.49 -1.77
C ALA A 86 20.93 11.49 -1.00
N GLY A 87 21.07 11.48 0.33
CA GLY A 87 20.14 12.18 1.20
C GLY A 87 20.07 13.65 0.83
N LEU A 88 18.94 14.30 1.11
CA LEU A 88 18.76 15.74 0.93
C LEU A 88 19.96 16.56 1.46
N PHE A 89 20.61 16.08 2.52
CA PHE A 89 21.83 16.64 3.09
C PHE A 89 23.05 16.64 2.15
N ASP A 90 23.28 15.58 1.38
CA ASP A 90 24.39 15.52 0.42
C ASP A 90 24.16 16.45 -0.77
N PHE A 91 22.91 16.54 -1.22
CA PHE A 91 22.50 17.50 -2.25
C PHE A 91 22.67 18.95 -1.76
N LEU A 92 22.21 19.26 -0.53
CA LEU A 92 22.36 20.59 0.07
C LEU A 92 23.82 20.95 0.32
N ARG A 93 24.65 19.98 0.71
CA ARG A 93 26.10 20.17 0.87
C ARG A 93 26.78 20.51 -0.46
N GLY A 94 26.33 19.92 -1.57
CA GLY A 94 26.78 20.26 -2.92
C GLY A 94 26.38 21.67 -3.38
N LEU A 95 25.26 22.20 -2.89
CA LEU A 95 24.77 23.55 -3.19
C LEU A 95 25.34 24.65 -2.29
N ALA A 96 25.96 24.29 -1.15
CA ALA A 96 26.58 25.23 -0.21
C ALA A 96 27.50 26.30 -0.85
N PRO A 97 28.36 26.00 -1.84
CA PRO A 97 29.18 27.04 -2.48
C PRO A 97 28.34 28.02 -3.32
N VAL A 98 27.24 27.58 -3.93
CA VAL A 98 26.35 28.43 -4.75
C VAL A 98 25.48 29.32 -3.88
N VAL A 99 24.96 28.77 -2.77
CA VAL A 99 24.14 29.50 -1.78
C VAL A 99 24.92 30.63 -1.12
N ARG A 100 26.24 30.46 -0.90
CA ARG A 100 27.11 31.50 -0.33
C ARG A 100 27.24 32.77 -1.18
N LEU A 101 27.00 32.67 -2.48
CA LEU A 101 27.10 33.78 -3.43
C LEU A 101 25.74 34.38 -3.80
N ALA A 102 24.64 33.79 -3.34
CA ALA A 102 23.29 34.22 -3.68
C ALA A 102 22.80 35.35 -2.76
N PRO A 103 22.25 36.45 -3.29
CA PRO A 103 21.61 37.47 -2.47
C PRO A 103 20.37 36.90 -1.79
N ALA A 104 20.15 37.25 -0.51
CA ALA A 104 19.13 36.64 0.36
C ALA A 104 17.70 36.62 -0.22
N GLY A 105 17.34 37.58 -1.08
CA GLY A 105 16.03 37.64 -1.73
C GLY A 105 15.76 36.50 -2.73
N VAL A 106 16.80 35.98 -3.40
CA VAL A 106 16.65 34.87 -4.37
C VAL A 106 16.41 33.54 -3.65
N LEU A 107 17.06 33.33 -2.50
CA LEU A 107 16.87 32.15 -1.66
C LEU A 107 15.47 32.13 -1.03
N ALA A 108 14.97 33.30 -0.58
CA ALA A 108 13.62 33.42 -0.03
C ALA A 108 12.54 33.13 -1.10
N GLY A 109 12.73 33.61 -2.33
CA GLY A 109 11.80 33.37 -3.44
C GLY A 109 11.71 31.89 -3.84
N LEU A 110 12.85 31.19 -3.95
CA LEU A 110 12.88 29.76 -4.26
C LEU A 110 12.35 28.89 -3.11
N GLY A 111 12.63 29.27 -1.86
CA GLY A 111 12.10 28.59 -0.67
C GLY A 111 10.57 28.67 -0.59
N ALA A 112 9.98 29.85 -0.83
CA ALA A 112 8.53 30.02 -0.80
C ALA A 112 7.83 29.21 -1.91
N LEU A 113 8.41 29.16 -3.10
CA LEU A 113 7.85 28.40 -4.22
C LEU A 113 7.97 26.88 -4.00
N GLY A 114 9.10 26.43 -3.43
CA GLY A 114 9.31 25.01 -3.07
C GLY A 114 8.37 24.53 -1.97
N ILE A 115 8.16 25.33 -0.92
CA ILE A 115 7.22 25.02 0.17
C ILE A 115 5.77 24.96 -0.37
N ALA A 116 5.36 25.92 -1.21
CA ALA A 116 4.02 25.92 -1.80
C ALA A 116 3.77 24.70 -2.70
N SER A 117 4.75 24.32 -3.53
CA SER A 117 4.67 23.12 -4.37
C SER A 117 4.66 21.84 -3.54
N GLY A 118 5.45 21.78 -2.46
CA GLY A 118 5.50 20.64 -1.54
C GLY A 118 4.20 20.45 -0.77
N LEU A 119 3.59 21.53 -0.25
CA LEU A 119 2.28 21.47 0.41
C LEU A 119 1.18 20.95 -0.53
N MET A 120 1.20 21.38 -1.80
CA MET A 120 0.19 20.94 -2.77
C MET A 120 0.36 19.45 -3.13
N SER A 121 1.60 18.96 -3.23
CA SER A 121 1.89 17.54 -3.46
C SER A 121 1.57 16.67 -2.23
N ALA A 122 1.84 17.16 -1.02
CA ALA A 122 1.53 16.46 0.22
C ALA A 122 0.01 16.35 0.45
N SER A 123 -0.76 17.38 0.08
CA SER A 123 -2.23 17.32 0.15
C SER A 123 -2.88 16.37 -0.85
N ALA A 124 -2.12 15.92 -1.86
CA ALA A 124 -2.59 14.97 -2.87
C ALA A 124 -2.22 13.52 -2.55
N GLN A 125 -1.41 13.28 -1.51
CA GLN A 125 -1.15 11.93 -1.00
C GLN A 125 -2.23 11.57 0.01
N ASP A 126 -2.99 10.53 -0.31
CA ASP A 126 -3.92 9.90 0.64
C ASP A 126 -3.08 9.42 1.84
N PRO A 127 -3.41 9.82 3.09
CA PRO A 127 -2.60 9.46 4.25
C PRO A 127 -2.55 7.95 4.40
N LEU A 128 -1.33 7.39 4.44
CA LEU A 128 -1.11 6.00 4.81
C LEU A 128 -1.69 5.80 6.21
N THR A 129 -2.64 4.87 6.33
CA THR A 129 -3.21 4.52 7.63
C THR A 129 -2.11 3.95 8.54
N PRO A 130 -2.19 4.17 9.87
CA PRO A 130 -1.12 3.83 10.82
C PRO A 130 -0.71 2.35 10.79
N GLU A 131 -1.57 1.45 10.30
CA GLU A 131 -1.21 0.04 10.05
C GLU A 131 -0.11 -0.16 8.99
N TYR A 132 -0.01 0.70 7.97
CA TYR A 132 1.02 0.60 6.92
C TYR A 132 2.34 1.25 7.32
N GLU A 133 2.30 2.26 8.19
CA GLU A 133 3.51 2.89 8.72
C GLU A 133 4.31 1.89 9.57
N ALA A 134 3.64 1.05 10.36
CA ALA A 134 4.30 -0.01 11.13
C ALA A 134 5.00 -1.05 10.22
N LEU A 135 4.41 -1.40 9.09
CA LEU A 135 5.00 -2.38 8.17
C LEU A 135 6.24 -1.84 7.43
N ALA A 136 6.30 -0.54 7.18
CA ALA A 136 7.47 0.10 6.58
C ALA A 136 8.70 0.10 7.51
N TYR A 137 8.50 0.06 8.83
CA TYR A 137 9.59 -0.05 9.82
C TYR A 137 9.96 -1.50 10.15
N VAL A 138 9.06 -2.47 9.94
CA VAL A 138 9.34 -3.89 10.19
C VAL A 138 10.19 -4.51 9.06
N ASP A 139 10.08 -4.01 7.84
CA ASP A 139 10.82 -4.54 6.68
C ASP A 139 12.33 -4.18 6.67
N ASP A 140 12.76 -3.22 7.51
CA ASP A 140 14.18 -2.83 7.69
C ASP A 140 14.89 -3.67 8.79
N LEU A 141 14.18 -4.63 9.40
CA LEU A 141 14.72 -5.57 10.39
C LEU A 141 14.54 -7.02 9.88
N SER A 142 15.49 -7.50 9.09
CA SER A 142 15.70 -8.94 8.85
C SER A 142 17.09 -9.36 9.35
N PRO A 143 17.36 -10.63 9.72
CA PRO A 143 16.49 -11.69 10.20
C PRO A 143 16.96 -12.21 11.58
N VAL A 144 16.06 -12.42 12.55
CA VAL A 144 16.35 -13.30 13.70
C VAL A 144 16.03 -14.72 13.25
N ALA A 145 17.07 -15.52 12.99
CA ALA A 145 16.91 -16.96 12.85
C ALA A 145 16.57 -17.52 14.23
N ILE A 146 15.35 -18.02 14.41
CA ILE A 146 14.95 -18.74 15.62
C ILE A 146 15.30 -20.21 15.38
N ASP A 147 16.28 -20.72 16.12
CA ASP A 147 16.57 -22.16 16.14
C ASP A 147 15.42 -22.93 16.82
N GLU A 148 15.20 -24.19 16.44
CA GLU A 148 14.05 -25.01 16.86
C GLU A 148 13.96 -25.23 18.40
N ASP A 149 15.01 -24.90 19.16
CA ASP A 149 15.06 -24.98 20.62
C ASP A 149 14.85 -23.62 21.34
N GLY A 150 14.51 -22.54 20.62
CA GLY A 150 14.11 -21.26 21.23
C GLY A 150 15.24 -20.44 21.86
N GLY A 151 16.50 -20.75 21.55
CA GLY A 151 17.67 -19.97 21.95
C GLY A 151 17.93 -18.80 21.01
N LEU A 152 18.11 -17.59 21.56
CA LEU A 152 18.56 -16.41 20.82
C LEU A 152 20.09 -16.42 20.77
N GLU A 153 20.69 -16.83 19.65
CA GLU A 153 22.12 -16.64 19.38
C GLU A 153 22.32 -15.31 18.65
N TRP A 154 23.14 -14.43 19.22
CA TRP A 154 23.54 -13.17 18.60
C TRP A 154 24.87 -13.40 17.90
N ASP A 155 24.87 -13.55 16.58
CA ASP A 155 26.10 -13.48 15.79
C ASP A 155 26.60 -12.03 15.80
N ALA A 156 27.66 -11.79 16.56
CA ALA A 156 28.42 -10.55 16.53
C ALA A 156 29.76 -10.82 15.83
N GLU A 157 29.81 -10.57 14.53
CA GLU A 157 31.03 -10.19 13.82
C GLU A 157 30.78 -9.04 12.85
#